data_AF-A0AA43QEC4-F1
#
_entry.id   AF-A0AA43QEC4-F1
#
_cell.length_a   1.000
_cell.length_b   1.000
_cell.length_c   1.000
_cell.angle_alpha   90.00
_cell.angle_beta   90.00
_cell.angle_gamma   90.00
#
_symmetry.space_group_name_H-M   'P 1'
#
loop_
_entity.id
_entity.type
_entity.pdbx_description
1 polymer ?
#
loop_
_entity_poly.entity_id
_entity_poly.type
_entity_poly.pdbx_seq_one_letter_code
_entity_poly.pdbx_strand_id
1 'polypeptide(L)'
;MERYRLIVAAHEILSDPAKRRAYDKTGAGWNGRPENEPPRHYWTSHGEAKWSGFDTNDSPFRNATWEDWEKWYQRQSGKKQSPVYTSNGGFLTLIISVVFLGAFGQSLRVEDYGSMFRRQVEQVHDDASKYMRQRRVETQDFKNRDARLQSFLRTRDPHGYGVDDPREASYQKLLPEPETCISDVVHQQGQQTSRGTNTYLVGTGASRLLIDTGEGKPVWASALASLLKCERTTITKALVTHWHPDHVGGFEQLLDLCPEAKIYENDPPKGVEPIETSQIFETEGATIKAFYCPGHTSNHMSFILEEEDAMFTGDNVLGHGTAVFEDLATYLQSLKEMKQQFKGRAYPGHGAVIEDGPAKIQEYLEHRQEREQQVLDLLKTAGDEGMTPMEIVKVIYKDYPQNLWEPACNGVLQILRKLELEGRVCKAGEGRWRMKD
;
A
#
# COMPACT_ATOMS: atom_id res chain seq x y z
N MET A 1 -21.01 5.11 4.80
CA MET A 1 -21.91 6.28 4.64
C MET A 1 -22.40 6.87 5.97
N GLU A 2 -23.11 6.13 6.85
CA GLU A 2 -23.64 6.72 8.12
C GLU A 2 -22.55 7.21 9.09
N ARG A 3 -21.45 6.47 9.23
CA ARG A 3 -20.34 6.89 10.10
C ARG A 3 -19.64 8.17 9.63
N TYR A 4 -19.52 8.36 8.31
CA TYR A 4 -18.93 9.58 7.75
C TYR A 4 -19.84 10.80 7.96
N ARG A 5 -21.16 10.63 7.82
CA ARG A 5 -22.13 11.70 8.13
C ARG A 5 -22.11 12.11 9.60
N LEU A 6 -21.94 11.16 10.52
CA LEU A 6 -21.80 11.45 11.95
C LEU A 6 -20.51 12.22 12.24
N ILE A 7 -19.40 11.89 11.58
CA ILE A 7 -18.12 12.60 11.75
C ILE A 7 -18.21 14.03 11.21
N VAL A 8 -18.84 14.23 10.04
CA VAL A 8 -19.04 15.57 9.46
C VAL A 8 -19.99 16.41 10.31
N ALA A 9 -21.11 15.83 10.77
CA ALA A 9 -22.05 16.53 11.66
C ALA A 9 -21.39 16.89 13.00
N ALA A 10 -20.57 16.00 13.56
CA ALA A 10 -19.78 16.29 14.76
C ALA A 10 -18.78 17.42 14.51
N HIS A 11 -18.09 17.41 13.37
CA HIS A 11 -17.12 18.44 13.01
C HIS A 11 -17.80 19.81 12.86
N GLU A 12 -18.94 19.90 12.17
CA GLU A 12 -19.68 21.16 12.00
C GLU A 12 -20.21 21.75 13.33
N ILE A 13 -20.61 20.90 14.27
CA ILE A 13 -21.04 21.34 15.61
C ILE A 13 -19.84 21.80 16.43
N LEU A 14 -18.70 21.11 16.36
CA LEU A 14 -17.53 21.39 17.19
C LEU A 14 -16.68 22.55 16.65
N SER A 15 -16.71 22.82 15.35
CA SER A 15 -15.95 23.89 14.71
C SER A 15 -16.57 25.28 14.88
N ASP A 16 -17.87 25.38 15.20
CA ASP A 16 -18.57 26.65 15.42
C ASP A 16 -18.94 26.80 16.91
N PRO A 17 -18.34 27.77 17.64
CA PRO A 17 -18.60 27.97 19.07
C PRO A 17 -20.06 28.30 19.43
N ALA A 18 -20.86 28.82 18.50
CA ALA A 18 -22.27 29.08 18.73
C ALA A 18 -23.09 27.78 18.60
N LYS A 19 -22.83 26.97 17.56
CA LYS A 19 -23.49 25.66 17.37
C LYS A 19 -23.11 24.66 18.44
N ARG A 20 -21.84 24.65 18.86
CA ARG A 20 -21.37 23.86 20.00
C ARG A 20 -22.14 24.19 21.27
N ARG A 21 -22.30 25.49 21.58
CA ARG A 21 -23.08 25.94 22.75
C ARG A 21 -24.56 25.57 22.66
N ALA A 22 -25.15 25.59 21.47
CA ALA A 22 -26.53 25.18 21.25
C ALA A 22 -26.70 23.66 21.45
N TYR A 23 -25.80 22.85 20.87
CA TYR A 23 -25.76 21.40 21.07
C TYR A 23 -25.57 21.04 22.55
N ASP A 24 -24.61 21.66 23.23
CA ASP A 24 -24.33 21.40 24.65
C ASP A 24 -25.53 21.74 25.55
N LYS A 25 -26.37 22.70 25.13
CA LYS A 25 -27.54 23.14 25.89
C LYS A 25 -28.80 22.31 25.63
N THR A 26 -29.06 21.87 24.39
CA THR A 26 -30.34 21.26 24.00
C THR A 26 -30.20 19.97 23.18
N GLY A 27 -28.99 19.55 22.81
CA GLY A 27 -28.73 18.43 21.91
C GLY A 27 -29.04 18.71 20.43
N ALA A 28 -29.24 19.97 20.06
CA ALA A 28 -29.61 20.38 18.71
C ALA A 28 -28.47 20.18 17.69
N GLY A 29 -28.79 19.60 16.52
CA GLY A 29 -27.87 19.51 15.37
C GLY A 29 -27.31 18.11 15.06
N TRP A 30 -27.36 17.15 15.98
CA TRP A 30 -26.68 15.85 15.81
C TRP A 30 -27.29 14.94 14.73
N ASN A 31 -28.57 15.11 14.42
CA ASN A 31 -29.32 14.24 13.51
C ASN A 31 -29.82 14.97 12.24
N GLY A 32 -29.20 16.08 11.84
CA GLY A 32 -29.54 16.80 10.60
C GLY A 32 -30.97 17.38 10.55
N ARG A 33 -31.57 17.73 11.70
CA ARG A 33 -32.91 18.35 11.77
C ARG A 33 -32.80 19.87 11.93
N PRO A 34 -33.72 20.66 11.34
CA PRO A 34 -33.75 22.11 11.49
C PRO A 34 -33.97 22.52 12.97
N GLU A 35 -33.37 23.65 13.36
CA GLU A 35 -33.08 24.08 14.74
C GLU A 35 -34.27 24.26 15.71
N ASN A 36 -35.51 23.98 15.30
CA ASN A 36 -36.72 24.37 16.07
C ASN A 36 -37.68 23.23 16.49
N GLU A 37 -37.25 21.97 16.54
CA GLU A 37 -38.07 20.89 17.15
C GLU A 37 -37.41 20.25 18.38
N PRO A 38 -38.14 20.09 19.51
CA PRO A 38 -37.61 19.44 20.70
C PRO A 38 -37.46 17.91 20.48
N PRO A 39 -36.39 17.27 20.98
CA PRO A 39 -36.09 15.89 20.66
C PRO A 39 -37.03 14.89 21.37
N ARG A 40 -37.58 13.93 20.62
CA ARG A 40 -38.21 12.72 21.17
C ARG A 40 -37.12 11.73 21.58
N HIS A 41 -37.12 11.36 22.86
CA HIS A 41 -36.24 10.38 23.48
C HIS A 41 -36.29 9.01 22.80
N TYR A 42 -35.16 8.59 22.21
CA TYR A 42 -34.90 7.19 21.84
C TYR A 42 -33.60 6.72 22.51
N TRP A 43 -33.66 6.57 23.83
CA TRP A 43 -32.78 5.67 24.59
C TRP A 43 -33.58 5.19 25.82
N THR A 44 -34.21 4.02 25.69
CA THR A 44 -34.37 3.09 26.81
C THR A 44 -33.53 1.88 26.40
N SER A 45 -32.71 1.24 27.21
CA SER A 45 -32.82 0.92 28.63
C SER A 45 -31.46 0.38 29.05
N HIS A 46 -30.88 0.84 30.15
CA HIS A 46 -30.09 0.05 31.09
C HIS A 46 -30.16 0.74 32.45
N GLY A 47 -30.95 0.16 33.36
CA GLY A 47 -30.83 0.31 34.80
C GLY A 47 -31.07 1.71 35.37
N GLU A 48 -32.31 1.97 35.80
CA GLU A 48 -32.53 2.83 36.95
C GLU A 48 -31.77 2.26 38.17
N ALA A 49 -30.59 2.81 38.47
CA ALA A 49 -30.08 2.81 39.84
C ALA A 49 -30.49 4.15 40.46
N LYS A 50 -31.69 4.18 41.05
CA LYS A 50 -32.10 5.25 41.97
C LYS A 50 -31.16 5.23 43.17
N TRP A 51 -30.10 6.04 43.13
CA TRP A 51 -29.41 6.46 44.34
C TRP A 51 -30.31 7.49 45.03
N SER A 52 -31.23 7.00 45.85
CA SER A 52 -32.09 7.81 46.70
C SER A 52 -31.23 8.61 47.67
N GLY A 53 -31.26 9.94 47.55
CA GLY A 53 -30.79 10.83 48.62
C GLY A 53 -30.04 12.09 48.21
N PHE A 54 -29.66 12.28 46.94
CA PHE A 54 -28.92 13.47 46.51
C PHE A 54 -29.77 14.45 45.71
N ASP A 55 -29.91 15.65 46.26
CA ASP A 55 -30.54 16.82 45.63
C ASP A 55 -29.84 17.13 44.30
N THR A 56 -30.61 17.12 43.20
CA THR A 56 -30.10 17.00 41.83
C THR A 56 -29.57 18.30 41.23
N ASN A 57 -29.53 19.38 42.01
CA ASN A 57 -29.07 20.69 41.55
C ASN A 57 -27.57 20.98 41.74
N ASP A 58 -26.83 20.15 42.48
CA ASP A 58 -25.40 20.41 42.82
C ASP A 58 -24.51 19.17 42.58
N SER A 59 -24.94 18.34 41.63
CA SER A 59 -24.29 17.10 41.21
C SER A 59 -23.15 17.40 40.22
N PRO A 60 -21.91 16.92 40.45
CA PRO A 60 -20.75 17.24 39.60
C PRO A 60 -20.86 16.61 38.19
N PHE A 61 -21.87 15.80 37.95
CA PHE A 61 -22.14 15.17 36.66
C PHE A 61 -22.72 16.13 35.60
N ARG A 62 -22.97 17.40 35.94
CA ARG A 62 -23.35 18.47 35.00
C ARG A 62 -22.24 19.51 34.86
N ASN A 63 -21.25 19.21 34.01
CA ASN A 63 -20.20 20.14 33.59
C ASN A 63 -19.38 20.77 34.74
N ALA A 64 -18.80 19.93 35.59
CA ALA A 64 -17.98 20.34 36.73
C ALA A 64 -16.51 20.52 36.35
N THR A 65 -15.91 21.62 36.82
CA THR A 65 -14.45 21.76 36.83
C THR A 65 -13.85 20.86 37.91
N TRP A 66 -12.53 20.66 37.88
CA TRP A 66 -11.84 19.82 38.86
C TRP A 66 -12.11 20.28 40.32
N GLU A 67 -12.26 21.59 40.53
CA GLU A 67 -12.59 22.19 41.84
C GLU A 67 -13.97 21.80 42.36
N ASP A 68 -14.94 21.55 41.48
CA ASP A 68 -16.32 21.21 41.87
C ASP A 68 -16.45 19.72 42.24
N TRP A 69 -15.67 18.86 41.57
CA TRP A 69 -15.45 17.48 41.98
C TRP A 69 -14.78 17.40 43.36
N GLU A 70 -13.78 18.24 43.60
CA GLU A 70 -13.06 18.27 44.88
C GLU A 70 -13.97 18.73 46.03
N LYS A 71 -14.80 19.76 45.82
CA LYS A 71 -15.81 20.22 46.80
C LYS A 71 -16.86 19.14 47.09
N TRP A 72 -17.30 18.40 46.07
CA TRP A 72 -18.23 17.27 46.26
C TRP A 72 -17.58 16.15 47.08
N TYR A 73 -16.32 15.79 46.79
CA TYR A 73 -15.58 14.75 47.51
C TYR A 73 -15.29 15.12 48.97
N GLN A 74 -14.95 16.38 49.23
CA GLN A 74 -14.72 16.90 50.60
C GLN A 74 -16.00 16.87 51.44
N ARG A 75 -17.16 17.13 50.84
CA ARG A 75 -18.48 17.04 51.50
C ARG A 75 -18.86 15.60 51.83
N GLN A 76 -18.57 14.64 50.95
CA GLN A 76 -18.90 13.22 51.11
C GLN A 76 -17.96 12.50 52.10
N SER A 77 -16.66 12.77 52.03
CA SER A 77 -15.64 12.05 52.82
C SER A 77 -15.30 12.72 54.16
N GLY A 78 -15.69 13.98 54.34
CA GLY A 78 -15.42 14.75 55.56
C GLY A 78 -13.95 15.11 55.80
N LYS A 79 -13.04 14.79 54.88
CA LYS A 79 -11.60 15.07 54.98
C LYS A 79 -11.15 15.97 53.83
N LYS A 80 -10.53 17.10 54.15
CA LYS A 80 -9.82 17.92 53.15
C LYS A 80 -8.60 17.15 52.67
N GLN A 81 -8.53 16.85 51.37
CA GLN A 81 -7.28 16.38 50.77
C GLN A 81 -6.25 17.52 50.88
N SER A 82 -5.07 17.19 51.40
CA SER A 82 -3.94 18.10 51.38
C SER A 82 -3.05 17.71 50.19
N PRO A 83 -2.50 18.67 49.44
CA PRO A 83 -1.59 18.37 48.36
C PRO A 83 -0.41 17.58 48.90
N VAL A 84 -0.25 16.34 48.42
CA VAL A 84 0.91 15.52 48.73
C VAL A 84 2.00 15.95 47.76
N TYR A 85 2.84 16.87 48.19
CA TYR A 85 4.01 17.26 47.43
C TYR A 85 5.02 16.12 47.46
N THR A 86 5.41 15.62 46.30
CA THR A 86 6.60 14.77 46.20
C THR A 86 7.80 15.63 46.54
N SER A 87 8.77 15.13 47.32
CA SER A 87 10.02 15.86 47.50
C SER A 87 10.65 16.15 46.13
N ASN A 88 11.30 17.30 45.98
CA ASN A 88 11.95 17.68 44.71
C ASN A 88 12.90 16.58 44.21
N GLY A 89 13.53 15.83 45.13
CA GLY A 89 14.35 14.65 44.81
C GLY A 89 13.56 13.46 44.25
N GLY A 90 12.37 13.17 44.79
CA GLY A 90 11.50 12.11 44.28
C GLY A 90 10.99 12.39 42.87
N PHE A 91 10.63 13.64 42.58
CA PHE A 91 10.24 14.07 41.24
C PHE A 91 11.39 13.96 40.23
N LEU A 92 12.59 14.40 40.61
CA LEU A 92 13.80 14.26 39.79
C LEU A 92 14.11 12.78 39.50
N THR A 93 13.93 11.90 40.48
CA THR A 93 14.15 10.46 40.32
C THR A 93 13.17 9.86 39.29
N LEU A 94 11.91 10.30 39.31
CA LEU A 94 10.90 9.88 38.34
C LEU A 94 11.26 10.31 36.92
N ILE A 95 11.65 11.57 36.73
CA ILE A 95 12.07 12.09 35.41
C ILE A 95 13.28 11.31 34.90
N ILE A 96 14.29 11.12 35.75
CA ILE A 96 15.49 10.37 35.40
C ILE A 96 15.12 8.93 35.01
N SER A 97 14.20 8.29 35.74
CA SER A 97 13.74 6.93 35.42
C SER A 97 13.06 6.85 34.04
N VAL A 98 12.24 7.83 33.68
CA VAL A 98 11.59 7.90 32.36
C VAL A 98 12.63 8.12 31.24
N VAL A 99 13.62 9.00 31.47
CA VAL A 99 14.71 9.22 30.52
C VAL A 99 15.55 7.96 30.33
N PHE A 100 15.87 7.24 31.41
CA PHE A 100 16.59 5.97 31.34
C PHE A 100 15.80 4.89 30.60
N LEU A 101 14.48 4.76 30.86
CA LEU A 101 13.61 3.83 30.13
C LEU A 101 13.54 4.19 28.64
N GLY A 102 13.46 5.47 28.30
CA GLY A 102 13.50 5.94 26.92
C GLY A 102 14.84 5.65 26.23
N ALA A 103 15.95 5.94 26.90
CA ALA A 103 17.30 5.66 26.38
C ALA A 103 17.55 4.17 26.20
N PHE A 104 17.08 3.33 27.14
CA PHE A 104 17.18 1.88 27.06
C PHE A 104 16.34 1.32 25.89
N GLY A 105 15.11 1.82 25.71
CA GLY A 105 14.27 1.45 24.58
C GLY A 105 14.87 1.83 23.22
N GLN A 106 15.56 2.97 23.13
CA GLN A 106 16.30 3.37 21.93
C GLN A 106 17.54 2.49 21.70
N SER A 107 18.27 2.12 22.75
CA SER A 107 19.43 1.23 22.64
C SER A 107 19.06 -0.13 22.05
N LEU A 108 17.93 -0.71 22.45
CA LEU A 108 17.43 -1.97 21.90
C LEU A 108 17.07 -1.84 20.41
N ARG A 109 16.53 -0.70 19.97
CA ARG A 109 16.24 -0.46 18.54
C ARG A 109 17.49 -0.28 17.70
N VAL A 110 18.51 0.42 18.21
CA VAL A 110 19.75 0.69 17.45
C VAL A 110 20.48 -0.61 17.11
N GLU A 111 20.38 -1.64 17.95
CA GLU A 111 20.97 -2.96 17.70
C GLU A 111 20.31 -3.69 16.52
N ASP A 112 18.98 -3.65 16.44
CA ASP A 112 18.22 -4.24 15.32
C ASP A 112 18.52 -3.54 13.98
N TYR A 113 18.53 -2.20 13.95
CA TYR A 113 18.86 -1.44 12.74
C TYR A 113 20.34 -1.61 12.33
N GLY A 114 21.26 -1.67 13.29
CA GLY A 114 22.68 -1.88 13.04
C GLY A 114 22.97 -3.25 12.46
N SER A 115 22.25 -4.28 12.91
CA SER A 115 22.43 -5.65 12.41
C SER A 115 21.95 -5.80 10.96
N MET A 116 20.84 -5.16 10.58
CA MET A 116 20.37 -5.18 9.19
C MET A 116 21.35 -4.47 8.24
N PHE A 117 21.87 -3.31 8.61
CA PHE A 117 22.83 -2.58 7.78
C PHE A 117 24.14 -3.36 7.62
N ARG A 118 24.69 -3.95 8.70
CA ARG A 118 25.88 -4.79 8.60
C ARG A 118 25.65 -6.03 7.74
N ARG A 119 24.52 -6.72 7.89
CA ARG A 119 24.16 -7.87 7.05
C ARG A 119 24.08 -7.49 5.57
N GLN A 120 23.53 -6.32 5.27
CA GLN A 120 23.43 -5.84 3.89
C GLN A 120 24.83 -5.55 3.29
N VAL A 121 25.72 -4.93 4.07
CA VAL A 121 27.12 -4.71 3.66
C VAL A 121 27.88 -6.04 3.50
N GLU A 122 27.69 -6.99 4.42
CA GLU A 122 28.29 -8.33 4.37
C GLU A 122 27.80 -9.12 3.15
N GLN A 123 26.50 -9.05 2.83
CA GLN A 123 25.93 -9.72 1.67
C GLN A 123 26.53 -9.18 0.36
N VAL A 124 26.63 -7.85 0.23
CA VAL A 124 27.28 -7.22 -0.93
C VAL A 124 28.76 -7.62 -1.01
N HIS A 125 29.45 -7.72 0.13
CA HIS A 125 30.85 -8.13 0.18
C HIS A 125 31.05 -9.60 -0.22
N ASP A 126 30.17 -10.49 0.24
CA ASP A 126 30.23 -11.92 -0.07
C ASP A 126 29.91 -12.18 -1.56
N ASP A 127 28.90 -11.49 -2.11
CA ASP A 127 28.56 -11.57 -3.53
C ASP A 127 29.70 -11.04 -4.41
N ALA A 128 30.30 -9.91 -4.06
CA ALA A 128 31.46 -9.37 -4.76
C ALA A 128 32.66 -10.32 -4.69
N SER A 129 32.89 -10.96 -3.54
CA SER A 129 33.98 -11.91 -3.34
C SER A 129 33.78 -13.20 -4.15
N LYS A 130 32.56 -13.74 -4.16
CA LYS A 130 32.17 -14.90 -4.99
C LYS A 130 32.35 -14.59 -6.47
N TYR A 131 31.88 -13.43 -6.92
CA TYR A 131 32.05 -12.96 -8.30
C TYR A 131 33.53 -12.85 -8.70
N MET A 132 34.37 -12.23 -7.86
CA MET A 132 35.81 -12.11 -8.13
C MET A 132 36.51 -13.48 -8.16
N ARG A 133 36.10 -14.42 -7.31
CA ARG A 133 36.63 -15.79 -7.31
C ARG A 133 36.22 -16.55 -8.56
N GLN A 134 34.97 -16.44 -9.00
CA GLN A 134 34.49 -17.03 -10.25
C GLN A 134 35.26 -16.47 -11.44
N ARG A 135 35.47 -15.15 -11.48
CA ARG A 135 36.31 -14.49 -12.51
C ARG A 135 37.73 -15.00 -12.54
N ARG A 136 38.34 -15.25 -11.37
CA ARG A 136 39.70 -15.78 -11.29
C ARG A 136 39.81 -17.21 -11.85
N VAL A 137 38.77 -18.02 -11.67
CA VAL A 137 38.69 -19.38 -12.21
C VAL A 137 38.44 -19.34 -13.73
N GLU A 138 37.50 -18.52 -14.20
CA GLU A 138 37.23 -18.33 -15.63
C GLU A 138 38.45 -17.76 -16.37
N THR A 139 39.22 -16.87 -15.72
CA THR A 139 40.44 -16.30 -16.31
C THR A 139 41.65 -17.23 -16.32
N GLN A 140 41.68 -18.24 -15.45
CA GLN A 140 42.75 -19.24 -15.44
C GLN A 140 42.67 -20.25 -16.60
N ASP A 141 41.51 -20.39 -17.25
CA ASP A 141 41.29 -21.34 -18.35
C ASP A 141 41.59 -20.78 -19.77
N PHE A 142 42.06 -19.53 -19.87
CA PHE A 142 42.37 -18.87 -21.16
C PHE A 142 43.73 -19.23 -21.75
N LYS A 143 44.11 -20.51 -21.76
CA LYS A 143 45.39 -20.94 -22.37
C LYS A 143 45.35 -21.02 -23.91
N ASN A 144 44.17 -21.06 -24.54
CA ASN A 144 44.04 -21.24 -25.98
C ASN A 144 43.31 -20.07 -26.68
N ARG A 145 43.76 -19.72 -27.89
CA ARG A 145 43.23 -18.59 -28.69
C ARG A 145 41.74 -18.73 -28.98
N ASP A 146 41.27 -19.94 -29.23
CA ASP A 146 39.86 -20.21 -29.55
C ASP A 146 38.93 -20.04 -28.34
N ALA A 147 39.40 -20.38 -27.14
CA ALA A 147 38.66 -20.12 -25.89
C ALA A 147 38.51 -18.61 -25.62
N ARG A 148 39.54 -17.83 -25.96
CA ARG A 148 39.49 -16.36 -25.89
C ARG A 148 38.53 -15.77 -26.92
N LEU A 149 38.50 -16.32 -28.14
CA LEU A 149 37.58 -15.88 -29.19
C LEU A 149 36.12 -16.22 -28.85
N GLN A 150 35.85 -17.43 -28.36
CA GLN A 150 34.51 -17.86 -27.91
C GLN A 150 34.02 -17.04 -26.72
N SER A 151 34.89 -16.76 -25.75
CA SER A 151 34.54 -15.86 -24.64
C SER A 151 34.26 -14.43 -25.10
N PHE A 152 35.03 -13.93 -26.07
CA PHE A 152 34.79 -12.62 -26.68
C PHE A 152 33.43 -12.56 -27.39
N LEU A 153 33.10 -13.58 -28.19
CA LEU A 153 31.82 -13.66 -28.90
C LEU A 153 30.64 -13.76 -27.92
N ARG A 154 30.74 -14.62 -26.88
CA ARG A 154 29.74 -14.75 -25.82
C ARG A 154 29.55 -13.45 -25.01
N THR A 155 30.61 -12.63 -24.90
CA THR A 155 30.55 -11.33 -24.22
C THR A 155 29.94 -10.24 -25.10
N ARG A 156 29.95 -10.39 -26.43
CA ARG A 156 29.43 -9.39 -27.38
C ARG A 156 27.96 -9.60 -27.75
N ASP A 157 27.47 -10.85 -27.70
CA ASP A 157 26.09 -11.20 -28.03
C ASP A 157 25.55 -12.28 -27.06
N PRO A 158 25.08 -11.88 -25.87
CA PRO A 158 24.54 -12.80 -24.87
C PRO A 158 23.23 -13.48 -25.32
N HIS A 159 22.46 -12.79 -26.18
CA HIS A 159 21.11 -13.19 -26.59
C HIS A 159 21.14 -14.43 -27.49
N GLY A 160 22.16 -14.58 -28.34
CA GLY A 160 22.33 -15.76 -29.20
C GLY A 160 22.65 -17.07 -28.46
N TYR A 161 22.99 -17.02 -27.16
CA TYR A 161 23.41 -18.19 -26.38
C TYR A 161 22.55 -18.48 -25.14
N GLY A 162 21.52 -17.68 -24.83
CA GLY A 162 20.56 -17.94 -23.76
C GLY A 162 21.16 -17.90 -22.35
N VAL A 163 22.11 -17.00 -22.09
CA VAL A 163 22.80 -16.87 -20.79
C VAL A 163 22.55 -15.48 -20.24
N ASP A 164 21.73 -15.38 -19.19
CA ASP A 164 21.52 -14.14 -18.42
C ASP A 164 22.83 -13.78 -17.68
N ASP A 165 23.59 -12.82 -18.22
CA ASP A 165 24.86 -12.38 -17.64
C ASP A 165 24.63 -11.27 -16.60
N PRO A 166 25.10 -11.41 -15.34
CA PRO A 166 25.06 -10.35 -14.33
C PRO A 166 25.72 -9.02 -14.77
N ARG A 167 26.57 -9.06 -15.81
CA ARG A 167 27.13 -7.86 -16.45
C ARG A 167 26.09 -7.00 -17.16
N GLU A 168 24.95 -7.53 -17.61
CA GLU A 168 23.90 -6.71 -18.25
C GLU A 168 23.41 -5.61 -17.32
N ALA A 169 23.13 -5.93 -16.06
CA ALA A 169 22.72 -4.96 -15.04
C ALA A 169 23.80 -3.89 -14.77
N SER A 170 25.07 -4.21 -15.05
CA SER A 170 26.21 -3.29 -14.90
C SER A 170 26.40 -2.42 -16.14
N TYR A 171 26.19 -2.98 -17.34
CA TYR A 171 26.30 -2.27 -18.61
C TYR A 171 25.08 -1.39 -18.89
N GLN A 172 23.87 -1.80 -18.51
CA GLN A 172 22.66 -0.95 -18.51
C GLN A 172 22.83 0.31 -17.66
N LYS A 173 23.67 0.28 -16.61
CA LYS A 173 24.00 1.46 -15.80
C LYS A 173 24.99 2.43 -16.47
N LEU A 174 25.78 1.96 -17.44
CA LEU A 174 26.91 2.71 -18.01
C LEU A 174 26.68 3.13 -19.46
N LEU A 175 25.88 2.37 -20.21
CA LEU A 175 25.42 2.75 -21.53
C LEU A 175 24.20 3.66 -21.35
N PRO A 176 24.02 4.73 -22.17
CA PRO A 176 22.71 5.34 -22.28
C PRO A 176 21.69 4.25 -22.63
N GLU A 177 20.53 4.29 -21.97
CA GLU A 177 19.42 3.35 -22.23
C GLU A 177 19.22 3.27 -23.75
N PRO A 178 19.06 2.07 -24.34
CA PRO A 178 18.54 1.99 -25.70
C PRO A 178 17.26 2.81 -25.71
N GLU A 179 17.14 3.72 -26.69
CA GLU A 179 15.89 4.41 -27.00
C GLU A 179 14.85 3.32 -27.30
N THR A 180 14.26 2.77 -26.24
CA THR A 180 13.12 1.92 -26.30
C THR A 180 12.06 2.88 -26.78
N CYS A 181 11.51 2.64 -27.96
CA CYS A 181 10.47 3.48 -28.53
C CYS A 181 9.25 3.42 -27.62
N ILE A 182 9.26 4.22 -26.55
CA ILE A 182 8.06 4.66 -25.88
C ILE A 182 7.28 5.38 -26.98
N SER A 183 6.02 5.02 -27.17
CA SER A 183 5.23 5.59 -28.24
C SER A 183 5.23 7.12 -28.12
N ASP A 184 4.97 7.83 -29.22
CA ASP A 184 4.83 9.29 -29.20
C ASP A 184 3.69 9.78 -28.25
N VAL A 185 2.87 8.85 -27.73
CA VAL A 185 1.70 9.12 -26.89
C VAL A 185 1.98 8.97 -25.39
N VAL A 186 2.96 8.13 -25.00
CA VAL A 186 3.26 7.82 -23.60
C VAL A 186 4.71 8.22 -23.31
N HIS A 187 4.96 8.90 -22.21
CA HIS A 187 6.31 9.06 -21.67
C HIS A 187 6.37 8.52 -20.25
N GLN A 188 7.29 7.58 -20.01
CA GLN A 188 7.51 6.98 -18.70
C GLN A 188 8.59 7.75 -17.92
N GLN A 189 8.29 8.16 -16.70
CA GLN A 189 9.31 8.56 -15.72
C GLN A 189 9.43 7.49 -14.63
N GLY A 190 10.66 7.08 -14.29
CA GLY A 190 10.92 6.10 -13.23
C GLY A 190 11.92 4.99 -13.55
N GLN A 191 12.41 4.88 -14.79
CA GLN A 191 13.29 3.79 -15.23
C GLN A 191 14.69 3.75 -14.56
N GLN A 192 15.01 4.76 -13.75
CA GLN A 192 16.22 4.79 -12.93
C GLN A 192 16.05 3.81 -11.75
N THR A 193 16.42 2.55 -11.99
CA THR A 193 16.46 1.42 -11.05
C THR A 193 15.11 0.75 -10.78
N SER A 194 15.14 -0.58 -10.66
CA SER A 194 14.07 -1.50 -10.31
C SER A 194 13.42 -1.26 -8.92
N ARG A 195 13.27 0.00 -8.48
CA ARG A 195 12.88 0.40 -7.12
C ARG A 195 11.94 1.62 -7.03
N GLY A 196 11.48 2.20 -8.14
CA GLY A 196 10.60 3.38 -8.14
C GLY A 196 9.22 3.12 -8.75
N THR A 197 8.26 3.98 -8.43
CA THR A 197 6.94 4.03 -9.11
C THR A 197 7.07 4.64 -10.49
N ASN A 198 6.45 4.01 -11.47
CA ASN A 198 6.29 4.52 -12.82
C ASN A 198 5.13 5.52 -12.85
N THR A 199 5.41 6.75 -13.25
CA THR A 199 4.37 7.73 -13.56
C THR A 199 4.36 8.02 -15.05
N TYR A 200 3.17 8.09 -15.64
CA TYR A 200 3.01 8.19 -17.10
C TYR A 200 2.39 9.50 -17.51
N LEU A 201 3.05 10.22 -18.42
CA LEU A 201 2.49 11.40 -19.07
C LEU A 201 1.90 10.98 -20.42
N VAL A 202 0.60 11.21 -20.61
CA VAL A 202 -0.18 10.64 -21.72
C VAL A 202 -0.85 11.73 -22.55
N GLY A 203 -0.70 11.64 -23.87
CA GLY A 203 -1.25 12.56 -24.86
C GLY A 203 -0.16 13.27 -25.67
N THR A 204 -0.53 13.85 -26.81
CA THR A 204 0.40 14.48 -27.75
C THR A 204 0.40 16.01 -27.67
N GLY A 205 -0.68 16.60 -27.13
CA GLY A 205 -0.88 18.04 -27.09
C GLY A 205 -0.14 18.80 -25.98
N ALA A 206 -0.44 20.10 -25.91
CA ALA A 206 0.09 21.04 -24.91
C ALA A 206 -0.51 20.86 -23.50
N SER A 207 -1.56 20.05 -23.37
CA SER A 207 -2.10 19.56 -22.10
C SER A 207 -2.14 18.05 -22.17
N ARG A 208 -1.62 17.36 -21.16
CA ARG A 208 -1.53 15.89 -21.08
C ARG A 208 -2.15 15.38 -19.78
N LEU A 209 -2.52 14.11 -19.78
CA LEU A 209 -2.96 13.40 -18.58
C LEU A 209 -1.73 12.85 -17.85
N LEU A 210 -1.75 12.86 -16.52
CA LEU A 210 -0.75 12.17 -15.71
C LEU A 210 -1.41 10.92 -15.09
N ILE A 211 -0.72 9.78 -15.09
CA ILE A 211 -1.12 8.59 -14.34
C ILE A 211 -0.13 8.35 -13.20
N ASP A 212 -0.67 8.32 -11.98
CA ASP A 212 0.03 8.29 -10.69
C ASP A 212 0.99 9.47 -10.42
N THR A 213 1.34 9.68 -9.15
CA THR A 213 2.13 10.85 -8.70
C THR A 213 3.40 10.49 -7.94
N GLY A 214 3.75 9.21 -7.84
CA GLY A 214 4.95 8.77 -7.15
C GLY A 214 4.90 9.01 -5.63
N GLU A 215 6.05 8.79 -4.97
CA GLU A 215 6.22 8.86 -3.51
C GLU A 215 6.29 10.28 -2.91
N GLY A 216 6.15 11.34 -3.70
CA GLY A 216 6.32 12.72 -3.21
C GLY A 216 7.77 13.12 -2.90
N LYS A 217 8.75 12.37 -3.42
CA LYS A 217 10.17 12.72 -3.27
C LYS A 217 10.54 13.94 -4.13
N PRO A 218 11.38 14.88 -3.64
CA PRO A 218 11.78 16.07 -4.40
C PRO A 218 12.41 15.78 -5.77
N VAL A 219 13.06 14.61 -5.90
CA VAL A 219 13.67 14.15 -7.16
C VAL A 219 12.60 13.93 -8.23
N TRP A 220 11.44 13.36 -7.87
CA TRP A 220 10.34 13.16 -8.80
C TRP A 220 9.77 14.49 -9.28
N ALA A 221 9.49 15.43 -8.37
CA ALA A 221 8.99 16.76 -8.72
C ALA A 221 9.93 17.52 -9.66
N SER A 222 11.24 17.42 -9.41
CA SER A 222 12.26 18.05 -10.26
C SER A 222 12.32 17.42 -11.66
N ALA A 223 12.17 16.10 -11.74
CA ALA A 223 12.12 15.36 -13.00
C ALA A 223 10.85 15.67 -13.80
N LEU A 224 9.70 15.74 -13.13
CA LEU A 224 8.43 16.10 -13.74
C LEU A 224 8.48 17.53 -14.31
N ALA A 225 8.94 18.50 -13.51
CA ALA A 225 9.10 19.89 -13.94
C ALA A 225 10.01 20.02 -15.18
N SER A 226 11.10 19.25 -15.21
CA SER A 226 12.03 19.23 -16.33
C SER A 226 11.38 18.66 -17.60
N LEU A 227 10.61 17.59 -17.47
CA LEU A 227 9.87 16.97 -18.58
C LEU A 227 8.80 17.90 -19.14
N LEU A 228 7.95 18.48 -18.29
CA LEU A 228 6.90 19.41 -18.71
C LEU A 228 7.48 20.60 -19.49
N LYS A 229 8.63 21.11 -19.04
CA LYS A 229 9.34 22.19 -19.74
C LYS A 229 9.94 21.75 -21.09
N CYS A 230 10.53 20.55 -21.15
CA CYS A 230 11.12 19.99 -22.37
C CYS A 230 10.05 19.76 -23.44
N GLU A 231 8.94 19.12 -23.05
CA GLU A 231 7.80 18.78 -23.90
C GLU A 231 6.89 19.98 -24.18
N ARG A 232 7.12 21.13 -23.53
CA ARG A 232 6.28 22.34 -23.60
C ARG A 232 4.80 22.03 -23.37
N THR A 233 4.54 21.23 -22.36
CA THR A 233 3.20 20.73 -22.02
C THR A 233 2.87 21.00 -20.55
N THR A 234 1.59 20.93 -20.20
CA THR A 234 1.07 21.05 -18.83
C THR A 234 0.21 19.84 -18.48
N ILE A 235 -0.10 19.67 -17.20
CA ILE A 235 -1.02 18.63 -16.74
C ILE A 235 -2.32 19.29 -16.30
N THR A 236 -3.44 18.83 -16.84
CA THR A 236 -4.78 19.29 -16.43
C THR A 236 -5.51 18.28 -15.56
N LYS A 237 -5.22 16.99 -15.72
CA LYS A 237 -5.80 15.92 -14.92
C LYS A 237 -4.74 14.89 -14.57
N ALA A 238 -4.71 14.48 -13.31
CA ALA A 238 -3.96 13.34 -12.83
C ALA A 238 -4.93 12.23 -12.41
N LEU A 239 -4.71 11.03 -12.91
CA LEU A 239 -5.51 9.84 -12.63
C LEU A 239 -4.68 8.92 -11.73
N VAL A 240 -5.23 8.55 -10.58
CA VAL A 240 -4.54 7.77 -9.57
C VAL A 240 -5.09 6.34 -9.58
N THR A 241 -4.19 5.37 -9.62
CA THR A 241 -4.56 3.95 -9.64
C THR A 241 -5.11 3.49 -8.29
N HIS A 242 -4.47 3.85 -7.18
CA HIS A 242 -4.90 3.46 -5.83
C HIS A 242 -4.23 4.29 -4.71
N TRP A 243 -4.68 4.06 -3.46
CA TRP A 243 -4.32 4.89 -2.29
C TRP A 243 -2.88 4.75 -1.78
N HIS A 244 -2.08 3.79 -2.26
CA HIS A 244 -0.77 3.54 -1.65
C HIS A 244 0.15 4.78 -1.75
N PRO A 245 0.97 5.04 -0.71
CA PRO A 245 1.75 6.28 -0.60
C PRO A 245 2.67 6.58 -1.78
N ASP A 246 3.13 5.54 -2.45
CA ASP A 246 4.00 5.61 -3.62
C ASP A 246 3.28 5.93 -4.93
N HIS A 247 1.94 6.00 -4.94
CA HIS A 247 1.12 6.47 -6.06
C HIS A 247 0.48 7.84 -5.79
N VAL A 248 0.20 8.15 -4.52
CA VAL A 248 -0.48 9.39 -4.09
C VAL A 248 0.43 10.44 -3.46
N GLY A 249 1.68 10.09 -3.15
CA GLY A 249 2.58 10.94 -2.38
C GLY A 249 2.93 12.26 -3.07
N GLY A 250 2.82 12.35 -4.40
CA GLY A 250 3.18 13.52 -5.20
C GLY A 250 2.11 14.58 -5.39
N PHE A 251 0.97 14.50 -4.72
CA PHE A 251 -0.16 15.44 -4.94
C PHE A 251 0.22 16.90 -4.73
N GLU A 252 0.91 17.21 -3.63
CA GLU A 252 1.31 18.59 -3.31
C GLU A 252 2.27 19.15 -4.37
N GLN A 253 3.28 18.38 -4.75
CA GLN A 253 4.28 18.80 -5.74
C GLN A 253 3.67 18.94 -7.13
N LEU A 254 2.71 18.09 -7.49
CA LEU A 254 1.95 18.23 -8.74
C LEU A 254 1.19 19.57 -8.76
N LEU A 255 0.49 19.91 -7.67
CA LEU A 255 -0.29 21.14 -7.59
C LEU A 255 0.59 22.39 -7.52
N ASP A 256 1.80 22.30 -6.97
CA ASP A 256 2.79 23.38 -7.03
C ASP A 256 3.25 23.66 -8.47
N LEU A 257 3.42 22.59 -9.28
CA LEU A 257 3.84 22.69 -10.69
C LEU A 257 2.68 23.07 -11.63
N CYS A 258 1.50 22.52 -11.37
CA CYS A 258 0.29 22.68 -12.16
C CYS A 258 -0.90 23.00 -11.25
N PRO A 259 -1.08 24.27 -10.82
CA PRO A 259 -2.10 24.65 -9.84
C PRO A 259 -3.56 24.42 -10.30
N GLU A 260 -3.78 24.34 -11.62
CA GLU A 260 -5.10 24.08 -12.20
C GLU A 260 -5.38 22.59 -12.40
N ALA A 261 -4.42 21.71 -12.11
CA ALA A 261 -4.58 20.28 -12.27
C ALA A 261 -5.62 19.72 -11.31
N LYS A 262 -6.48 18.85 -11.81
CA LYS A 262 -7.42 18.08 -11.00
C LYS A 262 -6.93 16.67 -10.79
N ILE A 263 -6.92 16.21 -9.55
CA ILE A 263 -6.54 14.85 -9.20
C ILE A 263 -7.80 14.01 -9.08
N TYR A 264 -7.79 12.82 -9.67
CA TYR A 264 -8.88 11.88 -9.71
C TYR A 264 -8.46 10.55 -9.07
N GLU A 265 -9.27 10.04 -8.15
CA GLU A 265 -9.06 8.75 -7.49
C GLU A 265 -10.41 8.06 -7.26
N ASN A 266 -10.43 6.73 -7.19
CA ASN A 266 -11.60 5.98 -6.77
C ASN A 266 -11.71 5.95 -5.23
N ASP A 267 -12.91 6.18 -4.70
CA ASP A 267 -13.16 6.43 -3.27
C ASP A 267 -12.21 7.50 -2.68
N PRO A 268 -12.16 8.71 -3.29
CA PRO A 268 -11.12 9.68 -3.02
C PRO A 268 -11.24 10.33 -1.63
N PRO A 269 -10.11 10.79 -1.05
CA PRO A 269 -10.16 11.70 0.09
C PRO A 269 -10.79 13.05 -0.31
N LYS A 270 -11.17 13.86 0.69
CA LYS A 270 -11.77 15.18 0.46
C LYS A 270 -10.79 16.08 -0.29
N GLY A 271 -11.26 16.69 -1.39
CA GLY A 271 -10.44 17.58 -2.23
C GLY A 271 -9.85 16.91 -3.47
N VAL A 272 -10.04 15.60 -3.62
CA VAL A 272 -9.74 14.83 -4.83
C VAL A 272 -11.07 14.46 -5.51
N GLU A 273 -11.10 14.49 -6.83
CA GLU A 273 -12.29 14.20 -7.63
C GLU A 273 -12.51 12.68 -7.72
N PRO A 274 -13.76 12.18 -7.69
CA PRO A 274 -14.02 10.75 -7.80
C PRO A 274 -13.83 10.25 -9.24
N ILE A 275 -13.34 9.01 -9.36
CA ILE A 275 -13.38 8.22 -10.60
C ILE A 275 -14.55 7.27 -10.56
N GLU A 276 -15.40 7.31 -11.59
CA GLU A 276 -16.43 6.30 -11.83
C GLU A 276 -15.90 5.19 -12.75
N THR A 277 -16.39 3.96 -12.55
CA THR A 277 -16.08 2.85 -13.44
C THR A 277 -16.51 3.16 -14.87
N SER A 278 -15.65 2.89 -15.85
CA SER A 278 -15.85 3.22 -17.28
C SER A 278 -15.90 4.71 -17.61
N GLN A 279 -15.54 5.59 -16.67
CA GLN A 279 -15.36 7.01 -16.95
C GLN A 279 -14.25 7.21 -17.99
N ILE A 280 -14.50 8.13 -18.93
CA ILE A 280 -13.57 8.45 -20.02
C ILE A 280 -12.90 9.79 -19.74
N PHE A 281 -11.59 9.82 -19.92
CA PHE A 281 -10.73 10.99 -19.82
C PHE A 281 -10.03 11.20 -21.16
N GLU A 282 -10.36 12.29 -21.84
CA GLU A 282 -9.79 12.63 -23.14
C GLU A 282 -8.72 13.73 -23.00
N THR A 283 -7.69 13.62 -23.82
CA THR A 283 -6.77 14.69 -24.16
C THR A 283 -6.38 14.58 -25.64
N GLU A 284 -5.65 15.57 -26.16
CA GLU A 284 -5.18 15.50 -27.54
C GLU A 284 -4.31 14.24 -27.75
N GLY A 285 -4.73 13.38 -28.70
CA GLY A 285 -4.03 12.16 -29.07
C GLY A 285 -4.21 10.98 -28.11
N ALA A 286 -5.03 11.07 -27.07
CA ALA A 286 -5.27 9.95 -26.15
C ALA A 286 -6.66 9.95 -25.49
N THR A 287 -7.23 8.75 -25.39
CA THR A 287 -8.50 8.45 -24.75
C THR A 287 -8.26 7.39 -23.68
N ILE A 288 -8.44 7.78 -22.42
CA ILE A 288 -8.24 6.92 -21.27
C ILE A 288 -9.59 6.51 -20.67
N LYS A 289 -9.86 5.21 -20.62
CA LYS A 289 -11.05 4.65 -19.95
C LYS A 289 -10.67 4.02 -18.61
N ALA A 290 -11.33 4.45 -17.54
CA ALA A 290 -11.15 3.89 -16.20
C ALA A 290 -11.76 2.50 -16.08
N PHE A 291 -11.01 1.57 -15.51
CA PHE A 291 -11.42 0.19 -15.28
C PHE A 291 -11.23 -0.20 -13.82
N TYR A 292 -12.34 -0.41 -13.11
CA TYR A 292 -12.30 -0.81 -11.69
C TYR A 292 -11.88 -2.27 -11.57
N CYS A 293 -10.77 -2.50 -10.87
CA CYS A 293 -10.16 -3.82 -10.73
C CYS A 293 -9.60 -4.00 -9.31
N PRO A 294 -10.47 -4.17 -8.30
CA PRO A 294 -10.04 -4.31 -6.92
C PRO A 294 -9.24 -5.59 -6.69
N GLY A 295 -8.55 -5.67 -5.55
CA GLY A 295 -7.88 -6.88 -5.10
C GLY A 295 -6.49 -6.60 -4.56
N HIS A 296 -5.67 -5.87 -5.33
CA HIS A 296 -4.44 -5.28 -4.78
C HIS A 296 -4.78 -4.37 -3.59
N THR A 297 -5.66 -3.40 -3.86
CA THR A 297 -6.40 -2.63 -2.84
C THR A 297 -7.89 -2.61 -3.19
N SER A 298 -8.73 -2.24 -2.23
CA SER A 298 -10.18 -2.10 -2.46
C SER A 298 -10.56 -0.98 -3.43
N ASN A 299 -9.72 0.03 -3.64
CA ASN A 299 -10.02 1.15 -4.53
C ASN A 299 -9.27 1.10 -5.87
N HIS A 300 -8.56 0.01 -6.18
CA HIS A 300 -7.69 -0.06 -7.34
C HIS A 300 -8.41 0.14 -8.69
N MET A 301 -7.85 1.01 -9.52
CA MET A 301 -8.23 1.33 -10.88
C MET A 301 -7.06 1.06 -11.82
N SER A 302 -7.37 0.43 -12.96
CA SER A 302 -6.49 0.40 -14.14
C SER A 302 -7.06 1.33 -15.20
N PHE A 303 -6.23 1.73 -16.15
CA PHE A 303 -6.60 2.68 -17.19
C PHE A 303 -6.31 2.10 -18.56
N ILE A 304 -7.31 2.09 -19.45
CA ILE A 304 -7.16 1.56 -20.81
C ILE A 304 -6.90 2.74 -21.75
N LEU A 305 -5.81 2.67 -22.51
CA LEU A 305 -5.49 3.59 -23.60
C LEU A 305 -6.06 3.02 -24.89
N GLU A 306 -7.12 3.64 -25.41
CA GLU A 306 -7.88 3.09 -26.54
C GLU A 306 -7.07 3.11 -27.84
N GLU A 307 -6.26 4.14 -28.07
CA GLU A 307 -5.47 4.32 -29.28
C GLU A 307 -4.38 3.26 -29.46
N GLU A 308 -3.88 2.67 -28.37
CA GLU A 308 -2.83 1.64 -28.39
C GLU A 308 -3.34 0.24 -28.05
N ASP A 309 -4.62 0.09 -27.72
CA ASP A 309 -5.17 -1.15 -27.15
C ASP A 309 -4.30 -1.65 -25.97
N ALA A 310 -3.91 -0.72 -25.09
CA ALA A 310 -2.97 -0.92 -24.00
C ALA A 310 -3.60 -0.61 -22.64
N MET A 311 -3.00 -1.11 -21.56
CA MET A 311 -3.50 -0.90 -20.20
C MET A 311 -2.41 -0.43 -19.24
N PHE A 312 -2.65 0.66 -18.52
CA PHE A 312 -1.92 1.00 -17.31
C PHE A 312 -2.44 0.15 -16.16
N THR A 313 -1.65 -0.83 -15.74
CA THR A 313 -2.10 -1.89 -14.81
C THR A 313 -1.91 -1.55 -13.34
N GLY A 314 -1.25 -0.41 -13.03
CA GLY A 314 -0.83 -0.06 -11.68
C GLY A 314 -0.18 -1.25 -10.99
N ASP A 315 -0.57 -1.50 -9.75
CA ASP A 315 -0.04 -2.60 -8.95
C ASP A 315 -0.76 -3.94 -9.07
N ASN A 316 -1.76 -4.06 -9.95
CA ASN A 316 -2.38 -5.36 -10.18
C ASN A 316 -1.48 -6.29 -11.00
N VAL A 317 -0.69 -5.75 -11.92
CA VAL A 317 0.25 -6.51 -12.76
C VAL A 317 1.54 -5.71 -12.87
N LEU A 318 2.65 -6.30 -12.44
CA LEU A 318 3.96 -5.65 -12.40
C LEU A 318 4.88 -6.13 -13.53
N GLY A 319 5.78 -5.26 -13.97
CA GLY A 319 6.78 -5.58 -14.98
C GLY A 319 7.85 -6.58 -14.52
N HIS A 320 8.01 -6.75 -13.21
CA HIS A 320 8.84 -7.80 -12.62
C HIS A 320 8.23 -8.36 -11.33
N GLY A 321 8.52 -9.62 -11.02
CA GLY A 321 8.02 -10.27 -9.81
C GLY A 321 6.50 -10.43 -9.81
N THR A 322 5.91 -10.51 -8.61
CA THR A 322 4.48 -10.69 -8.40
C THR A 322 3.90 -9.60 -7.51
N ALA A 323 2.68 -9.15 -7.81
CA ALA A 323 1.95 -8.24 -6.95
C ALA A 323 1.53 -8.86 -5.60
N VAL A 324 1.37 -7.99 -4.60
CA VAL A 324 0.71 -8.27 -3.31
C VAL A 324 -0.78 -7.93 -3.44
N PHE A 325 -1.64 -8.46 -2.56
CA PHE A 325 -3.08 -8.17 -2.58
C PHE A 325 -3.71 -8.29 -1.20
N GLU A 326 -4.76 -7.50 -0.98
CA GLU A 326 -5.62 -7.55 0.19
C GLU A 326 -6.59 -8.74 0.15
N ASP A 327 -7.17 -9.02 -1.02
CA ASP A 327 -8.11 -10.13 -1.23
C ASP A 327 -7.83 -10.90 -2.52
N LEU A 328 -7.36 -12.15 -2.37
CA LEU A 328 -6.99 -13.04 -3.47
C LEU A 328 -8.17 -13.36 -4.40
N ALA A 329 -9.38 -13.57 -3.87
CA ALA A 329 -10.50 -14.02 -4.68
C ALA A 329 -10.96 -12.88 -5.60
N THR A 330 -11.09 -11.67 -5.05
CA THR A 330 -11.37 -10.44 -5.78
C THR A 330 -10.25 -10.14 -6.77
N TYR A 331 -8.98 -10.22 -6.35
CA TYR A 331 -7.83 -9.99 -7.22
C TYR A 331 -7.81 -10.93 -8.44
N LEU A 332 -8.03 -12.23 -8.24
CA LEU A 332 -8.10 -13.20 -9.34
C LEU A 332 -9.27 -12.94 -10.29
N GLN A 333 -10.41 -12.48 -9.77
CA GLN A 333 -11.54 -12.09 -10.60
C GLN A 333 -11.20 -10.87 -11.45
N SER A 334 -10.59 -9.85 -10.85
CA SER A 334 -10.14 -8.65 -11.57
C SER A 334 -9.10 -8.96 -12.64
N LEU A 335 -8.12 -9.84 -12.38
CA LEU A 335 -7.17 -10.27 -13.41
C LEU A 335 -7.86 -10.93 -14.62
N LYS A 336 -8.86 -11.79 -14.38
CA LYS A 336 -9.62 -12.44 -15.46
C LYS A 336 -10.38 -11.43 -16.32
N GLU A 337 -10.94 -10.39 -15.70
CA GLU A 337 -11.68 -9.34 -16.40
C GLU A 337 -10.73 -8.38 -17.14
N MET A 338 -9.63 -7.96 -16.50
CA MET A 338 -8.57 -7.12 -17.08
C MET A 338 -8.03 -7.72 -18.37
N LYS A 339 -7.74 -9.04 -18.37
CA LYS A 339 -7.22 -9.75 -19.55
C LYS A 339 -8.11 -9.62 -20.79
N GLN A 340 -9.40 -9.39 -20.61
CA GLN A 340 -10.38 -9.29 -21.71
C GLN A 340 -10.53 -7.86 -22.24
N GLN A 341 -9.94 -6.86 -21.59
CA GLN A 341 -10.14 -5.45 -21.91
C GLN A 341 -9.17 -4.90 -22.96
N PHE A 342 -8.05 -5.57 -23.20
CA PHE A 342 -7.00 -5.10 -24.10
C PHE A 342 -6.22 -6.26 -24.71
N LYS A 343 -5.54 -6.05 -25.85
CA LYS A 343 -4.69 -7.06 -26.49
C LYS A 343 -3.23 -6.66 -26.64
N GLY A 344 -2.90 -5.40 -26.38
CA GLY A 344 -1.58 -4.84 -26.55
C GLY A 344 -0.74 -4.86 -25.27
N ARG A 345 0.01 -3.78 -25.09
CA ARG A 345 1.01 -3.63 -24.03
C ARG A 345 0.37 -3.34 -22.68
N ALA A 346 1.07 -3.69 -21.62
CA ALA A 346 0.76 -3.24 -20.26
C ALA A 346 1.85 -2.30 -19.72
N TYR A 347 1.41 -1.19 -19.13
CA TYR A 347 2.23 -0.15 -18.52
C TYR A 347 2.08 -0.26 -16.98
N PRO A 348 2.97 -1.00 -16.29
CA PRO A 348 2.79 -1.32 -14.88
C PRO A 348 3.15 -0.16 -13.95
N GLY A 349 2.61 -0.18 -12.73
CA GLY A 349 3.02 0.76 -11.66
C GLY A 349 4.49 0.63 -11.29
N HIS A 350 5.05 -0.57 -11.43
CA HIS A 350 6.47 -0.84 -11.21
C HIS A 350 7.06 -1.80 -12.23
N GLY A 351 8.34 -1.61 -12.54
CA GLY A 351 9.10 -2.45 -13.47
C GLY A 351 9.00 -1.99 -14.92
N ALA A 352 9.53 -2.82 -15.82
CA ALA A 352 9.56 -2.53 -17.25
C ALA A 352 8.18 -2.66 -17.90
N VAL A 353 8.00 -1.99 -19.04
CA VAL A 353 6.83 -2.17 -19.92
C VAL A 353 6.70 -3.64 -20.31
N ILE A 354 5.47 -4.13 -20.34
CA ILE A 354 5.13 -5.50 -20.70
C ILE A 354 4.60 -5.49 -22.13
N GLU A 355 5.32 -6.10 -23.06
CA GLU A 355 4.95 -6.09 -24.49
C GLU A 355 3.67 -6.87 -24.78
N ASP A 356 3.48 -8.02 -24.12
CA ASP A 356 2.25 -8.83 -24.19
C ASP A 356 1.57 -8.85 -22.83
N GLY A 357 0.71 -7.84 -22.59
CA GLY A 357 0.00 -7.69 -21.33
C GLY A 357 -0.93 -8.86 -21.01
N PRO A 358 -1.79 -9.33 -21.94
CA PRO A 358 -2.65 -10.48 -21.71
C PRO A 358 -1.90 -11.77 -21.38
N ALA A 359 -0.74 -12.02 -22.01
CA ALA A 359 0.10 -13.15 -21.65
C ALA A 359 0.66 -13.03 -20.24
N LYS A 360 1.10 -11.84 -19.82
CA LYS A 360 1.58 -11.62 -18.45
C LYS A 360 0.49 -11.79 -17.40
N ILE A 361 -0.73 -11.34 -17.69
CA ILE A 361 -1.89 -11.61 -16.83
C ILE A 361 -2.19 -13.11 -16.74
N GLN A 362 -2.07 -13.83 -17.85
CA GLN A 362 -2.25 -15.28 -17.87
C GLN A 362 -1.19 -15.99 -17.00
N GLU A 363 0.08 -15.59 -17.09
CA GLU A 363 1.16 -16.10 -16.23
C GLU A 363 0.83 -15.89 -14.74
N TYR A 364 0.30 -14.72 -14.38
CA TYR A 364 -0.15 -14.43 -13.01
C TYR A 364 -1.28 -15.37 -12.57
N LEU A 365 -2.29 -15.59 -13.42
CA LEU A 365 -3.39 -16.50 -13.13
C LEU A 365 -2.90 -17.94 -12.94
N GLU A 366 -2.02 -18.42 -13.81
CA GLU A 366 -1.43 -19.77 -13.76
C GLU A 366 -0.61 -19.97 -12.49
N HIS A 367 0.29 -19.06 -12.17
CA HIS A 367 1.11 -19.14 -10.96
C HIS A 367 0.25 -19.21 -9.67
N ARG A 368 -0.90 -18.53 -9.64
CA ARG A 368 -1.84 -18.59 -8.50
C ARG A 368 -2.63 -19.91 -8.47
N GLN A 369 -3.04 -20.43 -9.62
CA GLN A 369 -3.67 -21.74 -9.72
C GLN A 369 -2.72 -22.87 -9.29
N GLU A 370 -1.45 -22.81 -9.70
CA GLU A 370 -0.42 -23.76 -9.25
C GLU A 370 -0.27 -23.75 -7.73
N ARG A 371 -0.25 -22.56 -7.11
CA ARG A 371 -0.15 -22.44 -5.65
C ARG A 371 -1.36 -23.02 -4.94
N GLU A 372 -2.56 -22.77 -5.46
CA GLU A 372 -3.79 -23.36 -4.94
C GLU A 372 -3.77 -24.88 -5.05
N GLN A 373 -3.30 -25.42 -6.18
CA GLN A 373 -3.19 -26.86 -6.40
C GLN A 373 -2.19 -27.51 -5.42
N GLN A 374 -1.05 -26.87 -5.17
CA GLN A 374 -0.09 -27.32 -4.15
C GLN A 374 -0.72 -27.40 -2.75
N VAL A 375 -1.53 -26.41 -2.36
CA VAL A 375 -2.25 -26.42 -1.08
C VAL A 375 -3.20 -27.62 -1.01
N LEU A 376 -3.98 -27.84 -2.06
CA LEU A 376 -4.93 -28.95 -2.11
C LEU A 376 -4.26 -30.32 -2.05
N ASP A 377 -3.15 -30.51 -2.75
CA ASP A 377 -2.43 -31.79 -2.76
C ASP A 377 -1.79 -32.10 -1.42
N LEU A 378 -1.32 -31.08 -0.69
CA LEU A 378 -0.89 -31.24 0.69
C LEU A 378 -2.04 -31.60 1.63
N LEU A 379 -3.20 -30.95 1.49
CA LEU A 379 -4.37 -31.27 2.30
C LEU A 379 -4.89 -32.70 2.04
N LYS A 380 -4.86 -33.17 0.79
CA LYS A 380 -5.17 -34.57 0.46
C LYS A 380 -4.20 -35.54 1.14
N THR A 381 -2.91 -35.20 1.17
CA THR A 381 -1.88 -36.03 1.82
C THR A 381 -2.05 -36.07 3.33
N ALA A 382 -2.51 -34.97 3.94
CA ALA A 382 -2.76 -34.88 5.38
C ALA A 382 -4.05 -35.59 5.85
N GLY A 383 -5.00 -35.86 4.93
CA GLY A 383 -6.24 -36.56 5.25
C GLY A 383 -7.08 -35.83 6.31
N ASP A 384 -7.72 -36.60 7.20
CA ASP A 384 -8.64 -36.08 8.22
C ASP A 384 -8.00 -35.17 9.26
N GLU A 385 -6.70 -35.35 9.55
CA GLU A 385 -5.96 -34.48 10.49
C GLU A 385 -5.84 -33.05 9.95
N GLY A 386 -5.84 -32.88 8.63
CA GLY A 386 -5.65 -31.59 7.99
C GLY A 386 -4.27 -30.97 8.25
N MET A 387 -4.09 -29.69 7.89
CA MET A 387 -2.88 -28.91 8.15
C MET A 387 -3.21 -27.48 8.54
N THR A 388 -2.37 -26.87 9.37
CA THR A 388 -2.36 -25.43 9.63
C THR A 388 -1.75 -24.67 8.44
N PRO A 389 -2.08 -23.38 8.26
CA PRO A 389 -1.47 -22.56 7.21
C PRO A 389 0.07 -22.52 7.29
N MET A 390 0.63 -22.48 8.50
CA MET A 390 2.09 -22.44 8.70
C MET A 390 2.76 -23.78 8.38
N GLU A 391 2.12 -24.93 8.63
CA GLU A 391 2.63 -26.23 8.20
C GLU A 391 2.66 -26.32 6.66
N ILE A 392 1.62 -25.81 5.99
CA ILE A 392 1.58 -25.72 4.53
C ILE A 392 2.71 -24.82 4.01
N VAL A 393 2.92 -23.65 4.62
CA VAL A 393 4.03 -22.74 4.25
C VAL A 393 5.38 -23.42 4.37
N LYS A 394 5.64 -24.14 5.46
CA LYS A 394 6.92 -24.84 5.68
C LYS A 394 7.23 -25.87 4.59
N VAL A 395 6.22 -26.45 3.97
CA VAL A 395 6.39 -27.41 2.88
C VAL A 395 6.54 -26.70 1.53
N ILE A 396 5.64 -25.76 1.24
CA ILE A 396 5.59 -25.07 -0.06
C ILE A 396 6.76 -24.09 -0.26
N TYR A 397 7.16 -23.38 0.81
CA TYR A 397 8.15 -22.31 0.79
C TYR A 397 9.49 -22.72 1.45
N LYS A 398 9.77 -24.02 1.52
CA LYS A 398 10.97 -24.57 2.19
C LYS A 398 12.29 -23.98 1.67
N ASP A 399 12.35 -23.61 0.39
CA ASP A 399 13.53 -23.08 -0.28
C ASP A 399 13.63 -21.55 -0.20
N TYR A 400 12.63 -20.88 0.42
CA TYR A 400 12.60 -19.43 0.61
C TYR A 400 13.06 -19.03 2.01
N PRO A 401 13.67 -17.83 2.16
CA PRO A 401 14.05 -17.28 3.46
C PRO A 401 12.89 -17.26 4.48
N GLN A 402 13.17 -17.62 5.73
CA GLN A 402 12.14 -17.74 6.79
C GLN A 402 11.42 -16.42 7.11
N ASN A 403 12.06 -15.27 6.90
CA ASN A 403 11.42 -13.97 7.06
C ASN A 403 10.26 -13.74 6.06
N LEU A 404 10.13 -14.56 5.02
CA LEU A 404 9.02 -14.53 4.07
C LEU A 404 7.87 -15.48 4.46
N TRP A 405 8.04 -16.31 5.49
CA TRP A 405 7.06 -17.34 5.85
C TRP A 405 5.79 -16.76 6.49
N GLU A 406 5.92 -15.72 7.32
CA GLU A 406 4.75 -15.03 7.89
C GLU A 406 3.89 -14.36 6.80
N PRO A 407 4.45 -13.56 5.87
CA PRO A 407 3.70 -13.07 4.72
C PRO A 407 3.08 -14.19 3.87
N ALA A 408 3.83 -15.27 3.61
CA ALA A 408 3.33 -16.42 2.86
C ALA A 408 2.17 -17.13 3.58
N CYS A 409 2.18 -17.15 4.91
CA CYS A 409 1.12 -17.74 5.74
C CYS A 409 -0.20 -17.00 5.54
N ASN A 410 -0.16 -15.67 5.44
CA ASN A 410 -1.35 -14.89 5.11
C ASN A 410 -1.87 -15.22 3.70
N GLY A 411 -0.97 -15.37 2.72
CA GLY A 411 -1.34 -15.80 1.36
C GLY A 411 -2.00 -17.19 1.33
N VAL A 412 -1.44 -18.16 2.05
CA VAL A 412 -2.05 -19.50 2.21
C VAL A 412 -3.41 -19.43 2.89
N LEU A 413 -3.57 -18.59 3.91
CA LEU A 413 -4.86 -18.40 4.57
C LEU A 413 -5.93 -17.84 3.62
N GLN A 414 -5.57 -16.91 2.74
CA GLN A 414 -6.49 -16.41 1.72
C GLN A 414 -6.89 -17.50 0.71
N ILE A 415 -5.95 -18.34 0.27
CA ILE A 415 -6.24 -19.52 -0.56
C ILE A 415 -7.25 -20.44 0.13
N LEU A 416 -7.01 -20.76 1.41
CA LEU A 416 -7.88 -21.65 2.18
C LEU A 416 -9.30 -21.07 2.34
N ARG A 417 -9.43 -19.76 2.59
CA ARG A 417 -10.73 -19.08 2.66
C ARG A 417 -11.46 -19.12 1.31
N LYS A 418 -10.75 -18.87 0.20
CA LYS A 418 -11.32 -19.00 -1.15
C LYS A 418 -11.84 -20.42 -1.38
N LEU A 419 -11.02 -21.43 -1.08
CA LEU A 419 -11.39 -22.85 -1.23
C LEU A 419 -12.56 -23.26 -0.30
N GLU A 420 -12.68 -22.64 0.88
CA GLU A 420 -13.80 -22.85 1.81
C GLU A 420 -15.12 -22.34 1.19
N LEU A 421 -15.10 -21.15 0.60
CA LEU A 421 -16.24 -20.57 -0.11
C LEU A 421 -16.65 -21.40 -1.33
N GLU A 422 -15.67 -22.01 -2.01
CA GLU A 422 -15.90 -22.95 -3.11
C GLU A 422 -16.36 -24.34 -2.63
N GLY A 423 -16.39 -24.59 -1.32
CA GLY A 423 -16.81 -25.86 -0.75
C GLY A 423 -15.81 -27.01 -0.96
N ARG A 424 -14.53 -26.71 -1.19
CA ARG A 424 -13.47 -27.70 -1.45
C ARG A 424 -12.69 -28.10 -0.21
N VAL A 425 -12.63 -27.21 0.78
CA VAL A 425 -11.97 -27.44 2.07
C VAL A 425 -12.88 -27.00 3.22
N CYS A 426 -12.60 -27.50 4.43
CA CYS A 426 -13.26 -27.06 5.66
C CYS A 426 -12.29 -27.03 6.83
N LYS A 427 -12.67 -26.35 7.91
CA LYS A 427 -11.87 -26.30 9.15
C LYS A 427 -12.01 -27.60 9.93
N ALA A 428 -10.88 -28.14 10.41
CA ALA A 428 -10.77 -29.41 11.14
C ALA A 428 -10.60 -29.24 12.66
N GLY A 429 -10.62 -28.01 13.19
CA GLY A 429 -10.31 -27.68 14.59
C GLY A 429 -8.87 -27.19 14.78
N GLU A 430 -8.58 -26.49 15.88
CA GLU A 430 -7.23 -25.98 16.23
C GLU A 430 -6.52 -25.17 15.12
N GLY A 431 -7.29 -24.48 14.26
CA GLY A 431 -6.74 -23.71 13.13
C GLY A 431 -6.26 -24.57 11.94
N ARG A 432 -6.54 -25.87 11.95
CA ARG A 432 -6.25 -26.80 10.85
C ARG A 432 -7.36 -26.79 9.80
N TRP A 433 -6.98 -27.10 8.58
CA TRP A 433 -7.82 -27.16 7.39
C TRP A 433 -7.68 -28.53 6.75
N ARG A 434 -8.75 -29.07 6.18
CA ARG A 434 -8.76 -30.36 5.49
C ARG A 434 -9.64 -30.31 4.25
N MET A 435 -9.50 -31.30 3.37
CA MET A 435 -10.41 -31.49 2.24
C MET A 435 -11.86 -31.67 2.75
N LYS A 436 -12.82 -31.12 2.01
CA LYS A 436 -14.24 -31.38 2.26
C LYS A 436 -14.67 -32.55 1.37
N ASP A 437 -15.29 -33.56 1.98
CA ASP A 437 -15.80 -34.76 1.30
C ASP A 437 -16.91 -34.46 0.29
#